data_AF-A0A3S3I2L5-F1
#
_entry.id   AF-A0A3S3I2L5-F1
#
_cell.length_a   1.000
_cell.length_b   1.000
_cell.length_c   1.000
_cell.angle_alpha   90.00
_cell.angle_beta   90.00
_cell.angle_gamma   90.00
#
_symmetry.space_group_name_H-M   'P 1'
#
loop_
_entity.id
_entity.type
_entity.pdbx_description
1 polymer ?
#
loop_
_entity_poly.entity_id
_entity_poly.type
_entity_poly.pdbx_seq_one_letter_code
_entity_poly.pdbx_strand_id
1 'polypeptide(L)'
;MTRFAHSALAALVALSTPFAAPLGFTQAAQAADLSVYSGDDGSVCGEAWVLSRITDRFSYQVHHVPHLPDVAITDFRNIRQHRYEPASDEWPIGRHYCRATVNLSDGRDRSIFYLIEEGQGFASIGDNVEFCVSGFDRWLVYNGRCRVLR
;
A
#
# COMPACT_ATOMS: atom_id res chain seq x y z
N MET A 1 33.67 -30.69 43.67
CA MET A 1 32.47 -31.09 44.44
C MET A 1 31.75 -29.84 44.91
N THR A 2 30.97 -29.20 44.03
CA THR A 2 30.20 -27.99 44.35
C THR A 2 28.74 -28.36 44.53
N ARG A 3 28.18 -27.87 45.64
CA ARG A 3 26.96 -28.33 46.29
C ARG A 3 25.79 -27.39 46.00
N PHE A 4 24.65 -28.03 45.73
CA PHE A 4 23.26 -27.67 46.05
C PHE A 4 22.66 -26.32 45.58
N ALA A 5 21.68 -26.47 44.69
CA ALA A 5 20.60 -25.55 44.35
C ALA A 5 19.79 -25.11 45.58
N HIS A 6 19.07 -23.98 45.49
CA HIS A 6 17.73 -23.78 46.09
C HIS A 6 16.98 -22.70 45.29
N SER A 7 15.86 -23.09 44.70
CA SER A 7 14.85 -22.21 44.11
C SER A 7 14.02 -21.55 45.20
N ALA A 8 13.67 -20.26 45.06
CA ALA A 8 12.69 -19.61 45.91
C ALA A 8 11.64 -18.86 45.07
N LEU A 9 10.38 -19.20 45.32
CA LEU A 9 9.15 -18.68 44.73
C LEU A 9 8.71 -17.36 45.40
N ALA A 10 8.17 -16.46 44.57
CA ALA A 10 7.00 -15.58 44.76
C ALA A 10 6.81 -14.73 46.05
N ALA A 11 6.62 -13.42 45.89
CA ALA A 11 5.30 -12.74 46.01
C ALA A 11 5.39 -11.20 46.26
N LEU A 12 4.72 -10.44 45.37
CA LEU A 12 3.88 -9.22 45.52
C LEU A 12 4.09 -8.24 46.70
N VAL A 13 4.08 -6.92 46.41
CA VAL A 13 2.97 -5.96 46.69
C VAL A 13 3.37 -4.49 46.42
N ALA A 14 2.54 -3.83 45.61
CA ALA A 14 2.14 -2.42 45.53
C ALA A 14 3.10 -1.25 45.88
N LEU A 15 3.34 -0.38 44.89
CA LEU A 15 3.34 1.07 45.12
C LEU A 15 2.39 1.78 44.14
N SER A 16 1.53 2.58 44.73
CA SER A 16 0.42 3.34 44.19
C SER A 16 0.85 4.72 43.66
N THR A 17 0.39 5.06 42.44
CA THR A 17 0.03 6.39 41.87
C THR A 17 1.12 7.50 41.82
N PRO A 18 1.15 8.41 40.82
CA PRO A 18 -0.02 9.11 40.26
C PRO A 18 0.08 9.50 38.75
N PHE A 19 -1.05 9.84 38.13
CA PHE A 19 -1.26 11.11 37.38
C PHE A 19 -2.61 11.07 36.66
N ALA A 20 -3.50 11.98 37.06
CA ALA A 20 -4.67 12.31 36.29
C ALA A 20 -4.23 13.00 34.99
N ALA A 21 -4.44 12.34 33.85
CA ALA A 21 -4.44 12.98 32.55
C ALA A 21 -5.90 13.27 32.15
N PRO A 22 -6.19 14.47 31.60
CA PRO A 22 -7.54 14.81 31.19
C PRO A 22 -7.99 13.82 30.09
N LEU A 23 -9.27 13.48 30.12
CA LEU A 23 -9.99 12.84 29.02
C LEU A 23 -9.94 13.77 27.81
N GLY A 24 -8.80 13.77 27.11
CA GLY A 24 -8.66 14.34 25.79
C GLY A 24 -9.57 13.55 24.87
N PHE A 25 -10.46 14.27 24.20
CA PHE A 25 -11.30 13.79 23.12
C PHE A 25 -10.58 12.70 22.32
N THR A 26 -11.05 11.46 22.41
CA THR A 26 -10.77 10.49 21.36
C THR A 26 -11.50 11.01 20.14
N GLN A 27 -10.83 11.86 19.36
CA GLN A 27 -11.24 12.09 17.99
C GLN A 27 -11.18 10.71 17.35
N ALA A 28 -12.36 10.15 17.07
CA ALA A 28 -12.46 9.06 16.13
C ALA A 28 -11.70 9.53 14.90
N ALA A 29 -10.61 8.84 14.57
CA ALA A 29 -10.01 8.99 13.26
C ALA A 29 -11.15 8.71 12.28
N GLN A 30 -11.57 9.74 11.55
CA GLN A 30 -12.45 9.52 10.42
C GLN A 30 -11.59 8.72 9.44
N ALA A 31 -11.83 7.41 9.39
CA ALA A 31 -11.48 6.66 8.20
C ALA A 31 -12.15 7.42 7.06
N ALA A 32 -11.34 8.00 6.17
CA ALA A 32 -11.86 8.57 4.94
C ALA A 32 -12.76 7.50 4.32
N ASP A 33 -14.01 7.88 4.05
CA ASP A 33 -14.97 7.04 3.33
C ASP A 33 -14.23 6.38 2.18
N LEU A 34 -14.10 5.05 2.25
CA LEU A 34 -13.50 4.29 1.18
C LEU A 34 -14.44 4.48 -0.01
N SER A 35 -14.04 5.37 -0.92
CA SER A 35 -14.74 5.59 -2.18
C SER A 35 -14.99 4.23 -2.80
N VAL A 36 -16.26 3.84 -2.95
CA VAL A 36 -16.64 2.61 -3.64
C VAL A 36 -16.15 2.77 -5.07
N TYR A 37 -15.00 2.17 -5.38
CA TYR A 37 -14.40 2.24 -6.69
C TYR A 37 -15.35 1.59 -7.69
N SER A 38 -15.86 2.41 -8.61
CA SER A 38 -16.90 1.99 -9.53
C SER A 38 -16.30 1.06 -10.60
N GLY A 39 -16.70 -0.21 -10.58
CA GLY A 39 -16.29 -1.22 -11.56
C GLY A 39 -15.01 -1.97 -11.21
N ASP A 40 -14.82 -2.28 -9.93
CA ASP A 40 -13.88 -3.31 -9.46
C ASP A 40 -14.37 -4.72 -9.84
N ASP A 41 -13.45 -5.61 -10.20
CA ASP A 41 -13.72 -7.01 -10.55
C ASP A 41 -13.68 -7.95 -9.34
N GLY A 42 -13.45 -7.42 -8.14
CA GLY A 42 -13.36 -8.16 -6.89
C GLY A 42 -12.02 -8.89 -6.72
N SER A 43 -11.03 -8.58 -7.56
CA SER A 43 -9.66 -9.04 -7.38
C SER A 43 -8.89 -8.18 -6.37
N VAL A 44 -7.70 -8.66 -5.98
CA VAL A 44 -6.76 -7.89 -5.14
C VAL A 44 -6.42 -6.51 -5.72
N CYS A 45 -6.59 -6.32 -7.03
CA CYS A 45 -6.35 -5.06 -7.72
C CYS A 45 -7.21 -3.90 -7.18
N GLY A 46 -8.42 -4.17 -6.70
CA GLY A 46 -9.38 -3.18 -6.21
C GLY A 46 -9.32 -2.93 -4.70
N GLU A 47 -8.45 -3.64 -3.99
CA GLU A 47 -8.40 -3.54 -2.53
C GLU A 47 -7.92 -2.16 -2.05
N ALA A 48 -8.56 -1.68 -0.98
CA ALA A 48 -8.33 -0.36 -0.41
C ALA A 48 -6.85 -0.04 -0.13
N TRP A 49 -6.10 -1.04 0.35
CA TRP A 49 -4.70 -0.88 0.73
C TRP A 49 -3.79 -0.72 -0.50
N VAL A 50 -4.10 -1.40 -1.62
CA VAL A 50 -3.39 -1.25 -2.90
C VAL A 50 -3.58 0.17 -3.42
N LEU A 51 -4.83 0.62 -3.47
CA LEU A 51 -5.19 1.90 -4.04
C LEU A 51 -4.69 3.07 -3.17
N SER A 52 -4.71 2.93 -1.84
CA SER A 52 -4.07 3.89 -0.93
C SER A 52 -2.56 3.95 -1.15
N ARG A 53 -1.88 2.80 -1.25
CA ARG A 53 -0.43 2.75 -1.51
C ARG A 53 -0.06 3.46 -2.80
N ILE A 54 -0.83 3.24 -3.87
CA ILE A 54 -0.62 3.92 -5.16
C ILE A 54 -0.84 5.43 -4.99
N THR A 55 -1.91 5.84 -4.32
CA THR A 55 -2.24 7.25 -4.10
C THR A 55 -1.12 7.98 -3.34
N ASP A 56 -0.64 7.39 -2.25
CA ASP A 56 0.45 7.95 -1.43
C ASP A 56 1.75 8.08 -2.23
N ARG A 57 2.15 7.03 -2.94
CA ARG A 57 3.40 7.02 -3.72
C ARG A 57 3.30 7.93 -4.94
N PHE A 58 2.12 8.04 -5.55
CA PHE A 58 1.89 8.97 -6.66
C PHE A 58 1.96 10.42 -6.20
N SER A 59 1.33 10.75 -5.06
CA SER A 59 1.45 12.07 -4.42
C SER A 59 2.92 12.42 -4.15
N TYR A 60 3.67 11.49 -3.56
CA TYR A 60 5.10 11.66 -3.37
C TYR A 60 5.83 11.91 -4.70
N GLN A 61 5.56 11.11 -5.73
CA GLN A 61 6.17 11.23 -7.05
C GLN A 61 5.94 12.60 -7.69
N VAL A 62 4.70 13.11 -7.73
CA VAL A 62 4.39 14.39 -8.38
C VAL A 62 5.06 15.58 -7.67
N HIS A 63 5.28 15.49 -6.37
CA HIS A 63 5.95 16.54 -5.59
C HIS A 63 7.49 16.47 -5.68
N HIS A 64 8.07 15.28 -5.88
CA HIS A 64 9.53 15.09 -5.77
C HIS A 64 10.24 14.84 -7.10
N VAL A 65 9.52 14.48 -8.16
CA VAL A 65 10.09 14.32 -9.49
C VAL A 65 10.01 15.65 -10.25
N PRO A 66 11.14 16.25 -10.65
CA PRO A 66 11.14 17.53 -11.35
C PRO A 66 10.35 17.51 -12.66
N HIS A 67 9.62 18.59 -12.93
CA HIS A 67 8.81 18.78 -14.15
C HIS A 67 7.64 17.81 -14.31
N LEU A 68 7.13 17.22 -13.23
CA LEU A 68 5.79 16.65 -13.23
C LEU A 68 4.75 17.72 -12.86
N PRO A 69 3.52 17.62 -13.39
CA PRO A 69 2.42 18.46 -12.93
C PRO A 69 2.03 18.06 -11.50
N ASP A 70 1.73 19.05 -10.68
CA ASP A 70 1.27 18.87 -9.31
C ASP A 70 -0.24 18.54 -9.30
N VAL A 71 -0.57 17.25 -9.31
CA VAL A 71 -1.93 16.73 -9.38
C VAL A 71 -2.11 15.52 -8.47
N ALA A 72 -3.32 15.34 -7.95
CA ALA A 72 -3.69 14.19 -7.13
C ALA A 72 -4.55 13.20 -7.92
N ILE A 73 -4.49 11.91 -7.57
CA ILE A 73 -5.50 10.93 -7.98
C ILE A 73 -6.74 11.17 -7.11
N THR A 74 -7.89 11.38 -7.74
CA THR A 74 -9.16 11.62 -7.05
C THR A 74 -10.10 10.43 -7.08
N ASP A 75 -9.98 9.54 -8.08
CA ASP A 75 -10.79 8.33 -8.20
C ASP A 75 -10.11 7.26 -9.09
N PHE A 76 -10.47 6.00 -8.87
CA PHE A 76 -10.11 4.86 -9.72
C PHE A 76 -11.36 4.24 -10.35
N ARG A 77 -11.32 4.00 -11.66
CA ARG A 77 -12.41 3.42 -12.45
C ARG A 77 -11.94 2.24 -13.29
N ASN A 78 -12.84 1.31 -13.56
CA ASN A 78 -12.60 0.14 -14.42
C ASN A 78 -11.37 -0.68 -13.99
N ILE A 79 -11.29 -0.97 -12.69
CA ILE A 79 -10.20 -1.75 -12.11
C ILE A 79 -10.35 -3.20 -12.56
N ARG A 80 -9.28 -3.75 -13.16
CA ARG A 80 -9.28 -5.14 -13.64
C ARG A 80 -7.93 -5.81 -13.49
N GLN A 81 -7.94 -7.06 -13.01
CA GLN A 81 -6.83 -7.98 -13.17
C GLN A 81 -6.87 -8.57 -14.58
N HIS A 82 -5.79 -8.38 -15.35
CA HIS A 82 -5.72 -8.87 -16.73
C HIS A 82 -4.72 -10.01 -16.92
N ARG A 83 -3.81 -10.22 -15.95
CA ARG A 83 -2.89 -11.36 -15.93
C ARG A 83 -2.56 -11.70 -14.47
N TYR A 84 -2.52 -12.99 -14.16
CA TYR A 84 -2.04 -13.52 -12.89
C TYR A 84 -1.00 -14.60 -13.19
N GLU A 85 0.16 -14.47 -12.55
CA GLU A 85 1.26 -15.42 -12.63
C GLU A 85 1.48 -16.00 -11.23
N PRO A 86 0.99 -17.22 -10.94
CA PRO A 86 1.06 -17.78 -9.59
C PRO A 86 2.51 -18.13 -9.22
N ALA A 87 2.78 -18.13 -7.91
CA ALA A 87 4.03 -18.63 -7.37
C ALA A 87 4.23 -20.12 -7.72
N SER A 88 5.48 -20.49 -7.97
CA SER A 88 5.93 -21.85 -8.26
C SER A 88 7.34 -22.09 -7.73
N ASP A 89 7.82 -23.33 -7.77
CA ASP A 89 9.17 -23.67 -7.30
C ASP A 89 10.28 -22.94 -8.08
N GLU A 90 10.08 -22.68 -9.37
CA GLU A 90 11.01 -21.94 -10.24
C GLU A 90 10.87 -20.42 -10.06
N TRP A 91 9.64 -19.94 -9.81
CA TRP A 91 9.29 -18.53 -9.67
C TRP A 91 8.49 -18.33 -8.39
N PRO A 92 9.14 -18.10 -7.24
CA PRO A 92 8.47 -18.17 -5.94
C PRO A 92 7.56 -16.97 -5.64
N ILE A 93 7.51 -15.98 -6.53
CA ILE A 93 6.77 -14.73 -6.34
C ILE A 93 5.52 -14.73 -7.23
N GLY A 94 4.35 -14.80 -6.58
CA GLY A 94 3.06 -14.60 -7.23
C GLY A 94 2.89 -13.15 -7.67
N ARG A 95 2.36 -12.94 -8.87
CA ARG A 95 2.30 -11.63 -9.53
C ARG A 95 0.92 -11.37 -10.11
N HIS A 96 0.25 -10.34 -9.61
CA HIS A 96 -1.03 -9.86 -10.13
C HIS A 96 -0.83 -8.60 -10.96
N TYR A 97 -1.10 -8.69 -12.26
CA TYR A 97 -1.04 -7.55 -13.17
C TYR A 97 -2.42 -6.92 -13.33
N CYS A 98 -2.49 -5.65 -12.96
CA CYS A 98 -3.70 -4.88 -12.86
C CYS A 98 -3.67 -3.67 -13.80
N ARG A 99 -4.86 -3.24 -14.22
CA ARG A 99 -5.03 -2.00 -14.98
C ARG A 99 -6.29 -1.27 -14.51
N ALA A 100 -6.25 0.06 -14.56
CA ALA A 100 -7.40 0.90 -14.29
C ALA A 100 -7.31 2.23 -15.04
N THR A 101 -8.31 3.09 -14.82
CA THR A 101 -8.30 4.50 -15.20
C THR A 101 -8.35 5.36 -13.94
N VAL A 102 -7.38 6.26 -13.78
CA VAL A 102 -7.38 7.24 -12.68
C VAL A 102 -7.89 8.57 -13.16
N ASN A 103 -8.67 9.22 -12.31
CA ASN A 103 -9.16 10.58 -12.50
C ASN A 103 -8.21 11.47 -11.72
N LEU A 104 -7.69 12.51 -12.36
CA LEU A 104 -6.75 13.43 -11.73
C LEU A 104 -7.45 14.73 -11.33
N SER A 105 -6.88 15.44 -10.36
CA SER A 105 -7.41 16.71 -9.87
C SER A 105 -7.42 17.84 -10.92
N ASP A 106 -6.70 17.67 -12.03
CA ASP A 106 -6.76 18.57 -13.20
C ASP A 106 -7.93 18.24 -14.16
N GLY A 107 -8.79 17.30 -13.78
CA GLY A 107 -9.95 16.85 -14.56
C GLY A 107 -9.61 15.89 -15.69
N ARG A 108 -8.36 15.40 -15.77
CA ARG A 108 -7.93 14.49 -16.84
C ARG A 108 -7.94 13.04 -16.38
N ASP A 109 -8.37 12.18 -17.28
CA ASP A 109 -8.25 10.74 -17.10
C ASP A 109 -6.91 10.22 -17.62
N ARG A 110 -6.31 9.30 -16.88
CA ARG A 110 -5.10 8.57 -17.26
C ARG A 110 -5.24 7.08 -17.06
N SER A 111 -4.68 6.29 -17.96
CA SER A 111 -4.51 4.86 -17.72
C SER A 111 -3.40 4.63 -16.70
N ILE A 112 -3.67 3.78 -15.73
CA ILE A 112 -2.69 3.25 -14.78
C ILE A 112 -2.51 1.75 -15.00
N PHE A 113 -1.27 1.30 -14.87
CA PHE A 113 -0.90 -0.12 -14.84
C PHE A 113 -0.12 -0.36 -13.55
N TYR A 114 -0.42 -1.44 -12.85
CA TYR A 114 0.22 -1.76 -11.59
C TYR A 114 0.37 -3.27 -11.40
N LEU A 115 1.39 -3.64 -10.65
CA LEU A 115 1.79 -5.00 -10.35
C LEU A 115 1.81 -5.17 -8.83
N ILE A 116 1.13 -6.22 -8.36
CA ILE A 116 1.18 -6.64 -6.96
C ILE A 116 2.03 -7.90 -6.90
N GLU A 117 3.07 -7.87 -6.09
CA GLU A 117 4.01 -8.98 -5.92
C GLU A 117 3.84 -9.56 -4.51
N GLU A 118 3.43 -10.83 -4.45
CA GLU A 118 3.16 -11.55 -3.21
C GLU A 118 4.44 -11.69 -2.36
N GLY A 119 4.39 -11.28 -1.10
CA GLY A 119 5.50 -11.44 -0.15
C GLY A 119 6.71 -10.54 -0.39
N GLN A 120 6.67 -9.64 -1.38
CA GLN A 120 7.78 -8.76 -1.74
C GLN A 120 7.75 -7.39 -1.05
N GLY A 121 6.92 -7.23 -0.02
CA GLY A 121 6.86 -6.01 0.78
C GLY A 121 8.16 -5.70 1.53
N PHE A 122 8.16 -4.60 2.28
CA PHE A 122 9.35 -4.17 3.02
C PHE A 122 9.82 -5.26 3.98
N ALA A 123 11.09 -5.66 3.86
CA ALA A 123 11.68 -6.77 4.63
C ALA A 123 10.85 -8.07 4.55
N SER A 124 10.26 -8.36 3.37
CA SER A 124 9.40 -9.51 3.11
C SER A 124 8.10 -9.55 3.93
N ILE A 125 7.65 -8.39 4.42
CA ILE A 125 6.39 -8.27 5.16
C ILE A 125 5.31 -7.70 4.23
N GLY A 126 4.31 -8.54 3.94
CA GLY A 126 3.20 -8.20 3.04
C GLY A 126 3.61 -8.13 1.57
N ASP A 127 2.73 -7.56 0.75
CA ASP A 127 2.90 -7.50 -0.69
C ASP A 127 3.48 -6.15 -1.15
N ASN A 128 4.24 -6.18 -2.25
CA ASN A 128 4.71 -4.97 -2.92
C ASN A 128 3.72 -4.51 -3.97
N VAL A 129 3.63 -3.19 -4.18
CA VAL A 129 2.81 -2.59 -5.23
C VAL A 129 3.66 -1.65 -6.07
N GLU A 130 3.92 -2.03 -7.31
CA GLU A 130 4.55 -1.18 -8.32
C GLU A 130 3.50 -0.60 -9.25
N PHE A 131 3.65 0.65 -9.69
CA PHE A 131 2.64 1.28 -10.55
C PHE A 131 3.26 2.28 -11.52
N CYS A 132 2.54 2.53 -12.62
CA CYS A 132 2.86 3.51 -13.63
C CYS A 132 1.58 4.18 -14.14
N VAL A 133 1.48 5.49 -13.91
CA VAL A 133 0.44 6.34 -14.51
C VAL A 133 0.96 6.86 -15.85
N SER A 134 0.18 6.67 -16.91
CA SER A 134 0.57 7.06 -18.26
C SER A 134 0.85 8.57 -18.33
N GLY A 135 2.08 8.92 -18.70
CA GLY A 135 2.54 10.32 -18.79
C GLY A 135 3.24 10.86 -17.53
N PHE A 136 3.35 10.04 -16.46
CA PHE A 136 4.04 10.43 -15.21
C PHE A 136 5.35 9.66 -14.97
N ASP A 137 5.63 8.61 -15.74
CA ASP A 137 6.94 7.92 -15.73
C ASP A 137 7.98 8.71 -16.55
N ARG A 138 8.53 9.76 -15.95
CA ARG A 138 9.46 10.69 -16.60
C ARG A 138 10.79 10.04 -17.01
N TRP A 139 11.25 9.05 -16.27
CA TRP A 139 12.54 8.39 -16.51
C TRP A 139 12.43 7.06 -17.24
N LEU A 140 11.22 6.68 -17.67
CA LEU A 140 10.95 5.42 -18.36
C LEU A 140 11.35 4.20 -17.52
N VAL A 141 11.16 4.26 -16.20
CA VAL A 141 11.44 3.13 -15.27
C VAL A 141 10.67 1.89 -15.70
N TYR A 142 9.41 2.06 -16.12
CA TYR A 142 8.54 0.98 -16.61
C TYR A 142 8.43 0.97 -18.14
N ASN A 143 9.41 1.58 -18.81
CA ASN A 143 9.48 1.77 -20.26
C ASN A 143 8.34 2.66 -20.83
N GLY A 144 8.43 2.94 -22.13
CA GLY A 144 7.44 3.73 -22.86
C GLY A 144 6.04 3.16 -22.72
N ARG A 145 5.10 4.02 -22.29
CA ARG A 145 3.70 3.67 -22.04
C ARG A 145 3.55 2.55 -21.01
N CYS A 146 4.34 2.51 -19.93
CA CYS A 146 4.19 1.54 -18.83
C CYS A 146 4.25 0.07 -19.30
N ARG A 147 5.09 -0.26 -20.30
CA ARG A 147 5.09 -1.57 -20.94
C ARG A 147 5.40 -2.72 -19.96
N VAL A 148 6.26 -2.47 -18.97
CA VAL A 148 6.67 -3.49 -17.99
C VAL A 148 5.51 -3.96 -17.11
N LEU A 149 4.53 -3.09 -16.86
CA LEU A 149 3.39 -3.36 -15.98
C LEU A 149 2.09 -3.72 -16.72
N ARG A 150 2.11 -3.81 -18.06
CA ARG A 150 0.94 -4.11 -18.91
C ARG A 150 0.81 -5.60 -19.25
#